data_AF-A0A1S9PH48-F1
#
_entry.id   AF-A0A1S9PH48-F1
#
_cell.length_a   1.000
_cell.length_b   1.000
_cell.length_c   1.000
_cell.angle_alpha   90.00
_cell.angle_beta   90.00
_cell.angle_gamma   90.00
#
_symmetry.space_group_name_H-M   'P 1'
#
loop_
_entity.id
_entity.type
_entity.pdbx_description
1 polymer ?
#
loop_
_entity_poly.entity_id
_entity_poly.type
_entity_poly.pdbx_seq_one_letter_code
_entity_poly.pdbx_strand_id
1 'polypeptide(L)'
;MNDYKKKLGDLASKIKADPPRTPIQQVQPVDHPPEEAKEAEARFNNWIPRSLKRRLKAYAAQNDVSLKEITIKALEGFLEEKDGLSK
;
A
#
# COMPACT_ATOMS: atom_id res chain seq x y z
N MET A 1 -51.01 -23.25 -32.30
CA MET A 1 -51.20 -22.22 -31.24
C MET A 1 -50.99 -22.74 -29.81
N ASN A 2 -51.11 -24.05 -29.53
CA ASN A 2 -50.98 -24.59 -28.18
C ASN A 2 -49.56 -24.52 -27.59
N ASP A 3 -48.51 -24.61 -28.43
CA ASP A 3 -47.12 -24.55 -27.97
C ASP A 3 -46.71 -23.18 -27.44
N TYR A 4 -47.32 -22.11 -27.95
CA TYR A 4 -47.02 -20.75 -27.52
C TYR A 4 -47.54 -20.47 -26.10
N LYS A 5 -48.77 -20.92 -25.80
CA LYS A 5 -49.34 -20.81 -24.46
C LYS A 5 -48.54 -21.62 -23.43
N LYS A 6 -48.02 -22.78 -23.82
CA LYS A 6 -47.15 -23.60 -22.96
C LYS A 6 -45.83 -22.89 -22.64
N LYS A 7 -45.16 -22.32 -23.64
CA LYS A 7 -43.92 -21.53 -23.45
C LYS A 7 -44.10 -20.31 -22.56
N LEU A 8 -45.26 -19.63 -22.63
CA LEU A 8 -45.59 -18.51 -21.73
C LEU A 8 -45.81 -18.97 -20.29
N GLY A 9 -46.50 -20.10 -20.08
CA GLY A 9 -46.69 -20.69 -18.76
C GLY A 9 -45.37 -21.13 -18.11
N ASP A 10 -44.47 -21.71 -18.89
CA ASP A 10 -43.14 -22.14 -18.44
C ASP A 10 -42.26 -20.93 -18.08
N LEU A 11 -42.33 -19.84 -18.85
CA LEU A 11 -41.60 -18.60 -18.56
C LEU A 11 -42.11 -17.93 -17.27
N ALA A 12 -43.43 -17.85 -17.10
CA ALA A 12 -44.04 -17.27 -15.89
C ALA A 12 -43.68 -18.06 -14.63
N SER A 13 -43.56 -19.39 -14.76
CA SER A 13 -43.14 -20.27 -13.68
C SER A 13 -41.67 -20.04 -13.29
N LYS A 14 -40.78 -19.88 -14.29
CA LYS A 14 -39.35 -19.61 -14.06
C LYS A 14 -39.10 -18.25 -13.41
N ILE A 15 -39.81 -17.20 -13.84
CA ILE A 15 -39.68 -15.85 -13.27
C ILE A 15 -40.10 -15.79 -11.79
N LYS A 16 -41.09 -16.61 -11.40
CA LYS A 16 -41.55 -16.67 -10.00
C LYS A 16 -40.65 -17.52 -9.11
N ALA A 17 -40.02 -18.55 -9.66
CA ALA A 17 -39.20 -19.48 -8.90
C ALA A 17 -37.77 -18.97 -8.67
N ASP A 18 -37.18 -18.28 -9.65
CA ASP A 18 -35.81 -17.79 -9.56
C ASP A 18 -35.78 -16.32 -9.08
N PRO A 19 -35.26 -16.02 -7.88
CA PRO A 19 -35.05 -14.65 -7.47
C PRO A 19 -34.08 -13.96 -8.45
N PRO A 20 -34.30 -12.68 -8.78
CA PRO A 20 -33.42 -11.98 -9.70
C PRO A 20 -32.01 -11.95 -9.12
N ARG A 21 -31.06 -12.62 -9.81
CA ARG A 21 -29.64 -12.51 -9.50
C ARG A 21 -29.23 -11.08 -9.83
N THR A 22 -29.14 -10.23 -8.81
CA THR A 22 -28.49 -8.94 -8.95
C THR A 22 -27.03 -9.19 -9.34
N PRO A 23 -26.48 -8.47 -10.32
CA PRO A 23 -25.06 -8.56 -10.65
C PRO A 23 -24.27 -7.99 -9.46
N ILE A 24 -23.98 -8.85 -8.49
CA ILE A 24 -23.14 -8.50 -7.36
C ILE A 24 -21.70 -8.65 -7.83
N GLN A 25 -20.96 -7.53 -7.84
CA GLN A 25 -19.55 -7.55 -8.18
C GLN A 25 -18.81 -8.29 -7.07
N GLN A 26 -18.36 -9.51 -7.38
CA GLN A 26 -17.51 -10.28 -6.47
C GLN A 26 -16.11 -9.66 -6.51
N VAL A 27 -15.76 -8.94 -5.44
CA VAL A 27 -14.41 -8.39 -5.27
C VAL A 27 -13.53 -9.50 -4.72
N GLN A 28 -12.64 -10.04 -5.55
CA GLN A 28 -11.56 -10.90 -5.06
C GLN A 28 -10.44 -10.01 -4.52
N PRO A 29 -9.88 -10.32 -3.33
CA PRO A 29 -8.68 -9.66 -2.86
C PRO A 29 -7.59 -9.80 -3.92
N VAL A 30 -6.92 -8.70 -4.24
CA VAL A 30 -5.73 -8.76 -5.08
C VAL A 30 -4.64 -9.32 -4.18
N ASP A 31 -4.20 -10.55 -4.44
CA ASP A 31 -3.01 -11.10 -3.82
C ASP A 31 -1.84 -10.20 -4.24
N HIS A 32 -1.43 -9.33 -3.34
CA HIS A 32 -0.20 -8.59 -3.52
C HIS A 32 0.92 -9.63 -3.60
N PRO A 33 1.72 -9.67 -4.69
CA PRO A 33 2.92 -10.49 -4.70
C PRO A 33 3.75 -10.09 -3.47
N PRO A 34 4.42 -11.05 -2.79
CA PRO A 34 5.25 -10.73 -1.64
C PRO A 34 6.23 -9.64 -2.08
N GLU A 35 6.10 -8.44 -1.49
CA GLU A 35 7.09 -7.39 -1.68
C GLU A 35 8.43 -8.03 -1.38
N GLU A 36 9.33 -8.02 -2.36
CA GLU A 36 10.74 -8.35 -2.17
C GLU A 36 11.18 -7.72 -0.87
N ALA A 37 11.72 -8.54 0.04
CA ALA A 37 11.95 -8.21 1.44
C ALA A 37 12.75 -6.90 1.57
N LYS A 38 12.04 -5.77 1.60
CA LYS A 38 12.55 -4.52 2.11
C LYS A 38 12.95 -4.84 3.53
N GLU A 39 14.22 -4.59 3.87
CA GLU A 39 14.72 -4.77 5.23
C GLU A 39 13.70 -4.19 6.22
N ALA A 40 13.40 -4.95 7.27
CA ALA A 40 12.34 -4.58 8.20
C ALA A 40 12.62 -3.18 8.77
N GLU A 41 11.80 -2.20 8.36
CA GLU A 41 11.99 -0.82 8.78
C GLU A 41 11.73 -0.69 10.28
N ALA A 42 12.75 -0.29 11.05
CA ALA A 42 12.62 -0.01 12.46
C ALA A 42 12.26 1.47 12.70
N ARG A 43 11.37 1.74 13.66
CA ARG A 43 11.09 3.12 14.09
C ARG A 43 12.26 3.64 14.94
N PHE A 44 12.89 4.71 14.47
CA PHE A 44 13.92 5.44 15.21
C PHE A 44 13.35 6.76 15.74
N ASN A 45 13.13 6.85 17.05
CA ASN A 45 12.67 8.07 17.71
C ASN A 45 13.81 8.68 18.53
N ASN A 46 14.16 9.93 18.23
CA ASN A 46 15.22 10.65 18.94
C ASN A 46 14.80 12.11 19.18
N TRP A 47 15.22 12.66 20.31
CA TRP A 47 15.08 14.07 20.65
C TRP A 47 16.28 14.84 20.11
N ILE A 48 16.03 15.72 19.14
CA ILE A 48 17.06 16.57 18.53
C ILE A 48 16.77 18.06 18.78
N PRO A 49 17.80 18.92 18.80
CA PRO A 49 17.60 20.36 18.91
C PRO A 49 16.66 20.89 17.81
N ARG A 50 15.76 21.81 18.18
CA ARG A 50 14.79 22.41 17.25
C ARG A 50 15.47 23.13 16.07
N SER A 51 16.62 23.75 16.33
CA SER A 51 17.46 24.41 15.33
C SER A 51 17.95 23.42 14.27
N LEU A 52 18.43 22.25 14.68
CA LEU A 52 18.89 21.19 13.79
C LEU A 52 17.74 20.65 12.93
N LYS A 53 16.58 20.38 13.54
CA LYS A 53 15.38 19.94 12.81
C LYS A 53 14.95 20.94 11.74
N ARG A 54 15.05 22.25 12.01
CA ARG A 54 14.71 23.31 11.04
C ARG A 54 15.69 23.34 9.87
N ARG A 55 16.99 23.21 10.14
CA ARG A 55 18.02 23.11 9.10
C ARG A 55 17.83 21.88 8.22
N LEU A 56 17.57 20.73 8.82
CA LEU A 56 17.33 19.47 8.12
C LEU A 56 16.16 19.58 7.15
N LYS A 57 15.05 20.19 7.60
CA LYS A 57 13.87 20.46 6.76
C LYS A 57 14.14 21.43 5.61
N ALA A 58 14.89 22.49 5.88
CA ALA A 58 15.26 23.46 4.84
C ALA A 58 16.12 22.79 3.76
N TYR A 59 17.08 21.97 4.15
CA TYR A 59 17.92 21.21 3.23
C TYR A 59 17.11 20.21 2.41
N ALA A 60 16.21 19.45 3.06
CA ALA A 60 15.32 18.50 2.40
C ALA A 60 14.46 19.18 1.32
N ALA A 61 13.90 20.35 1.61
CA ALA A 61 13.10 21.12 0.67
C ALA A 61 13.91 21.68 -0.52
N GLN A 62 15.18 22.03 -0.29
CA GLN A 62 16.06 22.58 -1.35
C GLN A 62 16.54 21.51 -2.34
N ASN A 63 16.75 20.29 -1.86
CA ASN A 63 17.37 19.22 -2.65
C ASN A 63 16.36 18.14 -3.09
N ASP A 64 15.08 18.32 -2.76
CA ASP A 64 13.99 17.36 -3.02
C ASP A 64 14.30 15.95 -2.49
N VAL A 65 14.81 15.89 -1.25
CA VAL A 65 15.23 14.64 -0.60
C VAL A 65 14.39 14.39 0.65
N SER A 66 14.06 13.12 0.90
CA SER A 66 13.36 12.73 2.12
C SER A 66 14.21 12.94 3.37
N LEU A 67 13.58 13.39 4.47
CA LEU A 67 14.22 13.47 5.78
C LEU A 67 14.76 12.11 6.23
N LYS A 68 14.06 11.02 5.88
CA LYS A 68 14.48 9.65 6.21
C LYS A 68 15.82 9.32 5.57
N GLU A 69 15.97 9.59 4.28
CA GLU A 69 17.20 9.32 3.53
C GLU A 69 18.38 10.14 4.05
N ILE A 70 18.15 11.41 4.40
CA ILE A 70 19.19 12.26 4.99
C ILE A 70 19.63 11.69 6.35
N THR A 71 18.69 11.25 7.17
CA THR A 71 19.01 10.63 8.47
C THR A 71 19.78 9.33 8.30
N ILE A 72 19.39 8.47 7.35
CA ILE A 72 20.10 7.21 7.07
C ILE A 72 21.54 7.50 6.65
N LYS A 73 21.75 8.35 5.64
CA LYS A 73 23.10 8.71 5.16
C LYS A 73 23.99 9.30 6.25
N ALA A 74 23.42 10.13 7.12
CA ALA A 74 24.17 10.72 8.22
C ALA A 74 24.58 9.67 9.27
N LEU A 75 23.70 8.70 9.55
CA LEU A 75 24.00 7.61 10.48
C LEU A 75 25.01 6.62 9.90
N GLU A 76 24.84 6.23 8.63
CA GLU A 76 25.79 5.37 7.90
C GLU A 76 27.18 6.01 7.86
N GLY A 77 27.28 7.27 7.42
CA GLY A 77 28.57 7.97 7.38
C GLY A 77 29.22 8.12 8.76
N PHE A 78 28.43 8.35 9.81
CA PHE A 78 28.94 8.39 11.18
C PHE A 78 29.49 7.03 11.63
N LEU A 79 28.81 5.93 11.30
CA LEU A 79 29.25 4.58 11.64
C LEU A 79 30.48 4.17 10.81
N GLU A 80 30.49 4.43 9.51
CA GLU A 80 31.62 4.16 8.62
C GLU A 80 32.89 4.92 9.07
N GLU A 81 32.77 6.18 9.47
CA GLU A 81 33.90 6.96 10.00
C GLU A 81 34.48 6.31 11.27
N LYS A 82 33.63 5.76 12.13
CA LYS A 82 34.04 5.14 13.40
C LYS A 82 34.56 3.72 13.23
N ASP A 83 33.93 2.93 12.39
CA ASP A 83 34.36 1.58 12.05
C ASP A 83 35.66 1.60 11.23
N GLY A 84 35.84 2.63 10.38
CA GLY A 84 37.06 2.91 9.65
C GLY A 84 38.22 3.42 10.50
N LEU A 85 37.96 4.06 11.65
CA LEU A 85 38.99 4.51 12.61
C LEU A 85 39.48 3.39 13.55
N SER A 86 38.89 2.20 13.49
CA SER A 86 39.24 1.04 14.34
C SER A 86 40.19 0.04 13.68
N LYS A 87 40.81 0.38 12.53
CA LYS A 87 41.86 -0.43 11.89
C LYS A 87 43.21 0.27 11.91
#